data_AF-A0A954SXE3-F1
#
_entry.id   AF-A0A954SXE3-F1
#
_cell.length_a   1.000
_cell.length_b   1.000
_cell.length_c   1.000
_cell.angle_alpha   90.00
_cell.angle_beta   90.00
_cell.angle_gamma   90.00
#
_symmetry.space_group_name_H-M   'P 1'
#
loop_
_entity.id
_entity.type
_entity.pdbx_description
1 polymer ?
#
loop_
_entity_poly.entity_id
_entity_poly.type
_entity_poly.pdbx_seq_one_letter_code
_entity_poly.pdbx_strand_id
1 'polypeptide(L)'
;MIGRLWQAVLGICVGTVLLELLWLGKTYADGQWGRWDVRDMLSIIYGIDRETVLDLQQEIDPPESFPMLAVSEQQRIETGRVLDFDMRERSLLTAVSDLKAFRAALDDEKAAYEEMRIEFESQLARLQGVAQDADLVRLRETLQSIDPVQAKDQIMALLKRADDSGDREIVNDVVVMIRTMPMDKRRKVLSEFQTEEERRQLAMLLGQIRLGNPEIPLIRSVRERLRQFDPPDPQDTT
;
A
#
# COMPACT_ATOMS: atom_id res chain seq x y z
N MET A 1 29.41 24.86 -3.96
CA MET A 1 30.13 23.97 -3.00
C MET A 1 29.51 22.57 -2.91
N ILE A 2 28.18 22.41 -3.02
CA ILE A 2 27.48 21.10 -3.04
C ILE A 2 28.05 20.11 -4.08
N GLY A 3 28.37 20.55 -5.30
CA GLY A 3 28.87 19.64 -6.36
C GLY A 3 30.22 18.97 -6.04
N ARG A 4 31.09 19.62 -5.25
CA ARG A 4 32.37 19.03 -4.83
C ARG A 4 32.21 17.98 -3.74
N LEU A 5 31.21 18.12 -2.87
CA LEU A 5 30.89 17.12 -1.84
C LEU A 5 30.32 15.84 -2.47
N TRP A 6 29.48 15.95 -3.50
CA TRP A 6 28.92 14.80 -4.22
C TRP A 6 30.00 13.95 -4.92
N GLN A 7 30.98 14.60 -5.54
CA GLN A 7 32.11 13.92 -6.17
C GLN A 7 33.00 13.17 -5.17
N ALA A 8 33.16 13.69 -3.96
CA ALA A 8 33.93 13.03 -2.90
C ALA A 8 33.24 11.74 -2.41
N VAL A 9 31.91 11.76 -2.23
CA VAL A 9 31.15 10.57 -1.80
C VAL A 9 31.17 9.48 -2.88
N LEU A 10 30.98 9.85 -4.14
CA LEU A 10 31.10 8.90 -5.26
C LEU A 10 32.51 8.29 -5.33
N GLY A 11 33.55 9.08 -5.14
CA GLY A 11 34.94 8.59 -5.13
C GLY A 11 35.20 7.57 -4.03
N ILE A 12 34.69 7.80 -2.83
CA ILE A 12 34.83 6.87 -1.70
C ILE A 12 34.09 5.55 -1.99
N CYS A 13 32.88 5.61 -2.54
CA CYS A 13 32.07 4.42 -2.84
C CYS A 13 32.70 3.56 -3.95
N VAL A 14 33.21 4.18 -5.01
CA VAL A 14 33.95 3.44 -6.07
C VAL A 14 35.24 2.85 -5.51
N GLY A 15 35.92 3.57 -4.60
CA GLY A 15 37.11 3.08 -3.92
C GLY A 15 36.86 1.83 -3.08
N THR A 16 35.77 1.78 -2.31
CA THR A 16 35.43 0.61 -1.48
C THR A 16 35.12 -0.61 -2.34
N VAL A 17 34.37 -0.46 -3.43
CA VAL A 17 34.05 -1.56 -4.33
C VAL A 17 35.31 -2.13 -5.01
N LEU A 18 36.23 -1.26 -5.45
CA LEU A 18 37.49 -1.70 -6.04
C LEU A 18 38.38 -2.42 -5.03
N LEU A 19 38.37 -2.01 -3.77
CA LEU A 19 39.13 -2.64 -2.70
C LEU A 19 38.63 -4.08 -2.43
N GLU A 20 37.31 -4.25 -2.34
CA GLU A 20 36.68 -5.56 -2.15
C GLU A 20 36.98 -6.50 -3.32
N LEU A 21 36.92 -6.00 -4.56
CA LEU A 21 37.21 -6.77 -5.77
C LEU A 21 38.68 -7.23 -5.83
N LEU A 22 39.62 -6.35 -5.43
CA LEU A 22 41.05 -6.68 -5.32
C LEU A 22 41.31 -7.75 -4.27
N TRP A 23 40.63 -7.66 -3.13
CA TRP A 23 40.76 -8.64 -2.05
C TRP A 23 40.20 -10.02 -2.47
N LEU A 24 39.04 -10.04 -3.13
CA LEU A 24 38.46 -11.26 -3.69
C LEU A 24 39.36 -11.88 -4.76
N GLY A 25 39.93 -11.06 -5.64
CA GLY A 25 40.85 -11.52 -6.69
C GLY A 25 42.13 -12.09 -6.12
N LYS A 26 42.70 -11.46 -5.09
CA LYS A 26 43.91 -11.94 -4.41
C LYS A 26 43.66 -13.26 -3.68
N THR A 27 42.55 -13.38 -2.96
CA THR A 27 42.20 -14.62 -2.24
C THR A 27 41.88 -15.78 -3.18
N TYR A 28 41.32 -15.49 -4.35
CA TYR A 28 41.14 -16.48 -5.43
C TYR A 28 42.48 -16.94 -6.01
N ALA A 29 43.42 -16.02 -6.27
CA ALA A 29 44.73 -16.34 -6.82
C ALA A 29 45.62 -17.11 -5.84
N ASP A 30 45.51 -16.84 -4.54
CA ASP A 30 46.27 -17.53 -3.47
C ASP A 30 45.77 -18.97 -3.22
N GLY A 31 44.78 -19.47 -3.98
CA GLY A 31 44.39 -20.89 -4.01
C GLY A 31 43.80 -21.43 -2.71
N GLN A 32 43.44 -20.55 -1.76
CA GLN A 32 42.90 -20.93 -0.46
C GLN A 32 41.52 -21.60 -0.54
N TRP A 33 40.80 -21.45 -1.65
CA TRP A 33 39.49 -22.08 -1.85
C TRP A 33 39.56 -23.61 -2.00
N GLY A 34 40.72 -24.19 -2.30
CA GLY A 34 40.90 -25.64 -2.36
C GLY A 34 41.00 -26.33 -0.98
N ARG A 35 41.08 -25.56 0.12
CA ARG A 35 41.16 -26.09 1.49
C ARG A 35 39.87 -25.96 2.29
N TRP A 36 38.87 -25.27 1.75
CA TRP A 36 37.56 -25.17 2.38
C TRP A 36 36.66 -26.21 1.74
N ASP A 37 36.54 -27.37 2.40
CA ASP A 37 35.59 -28.38 2.01
C ASP A 37 34.18 -27.79 2.15
N VAL A 38 33.46 -27.69 1.04
CA VAL A 38 32.12 -27.07 0.97
C VAL A 38 31.15 -27.74 1.96
N ARG A 39 31.47 -28.97 2.38
CA ARG A 39 30.78 -29.75 3.41
C ARG A 39 30.90 -29.15 4.81
N ASP A 40 32.07 -28.64 5.20
CA ASP A 40 32.24 -27.97 6.50
C ASP A 40 31.45 -26.66 6.52
N MET A 41 31.42 -25.93 5.41
CA MET A 41 30.64 -24.70 5.31
C MET A 41 29.12 -24.97 5.30
N LEU A 42 28.65 -26.05 4.66
CA LEU A 42 27.26 -26.48 4.77
C LEU A 42 26.91 -26.90 6.21
N SER A 43 27.80 -27.60 6.90
CA SER A 43 27.56 -28.03 8.29
C SER A 43 27.41 -26.85 9.25
N ILE A 44 28.16 -25.76 9.06
CA ILE A 44 28.06 -24.54 9.85
C ILE A 44 26.77 -23.77 9.53
N ILE A 45 26.36 -23.71 8.25
CA ILE A 45 25.14 -23.01 7.83
C ILE A 45 23.87 -23.74 8.30
N TYR A 46 23.88 -25.08 8.28
CA TYR A 46 22.75 -25.90 8.72
C TYR A 46 22.82 -26.30 10.20
N GLY A 47 23.92 -25.96 10.90
CA GLY A 47 24.09 -26.23 12.33
C GLY A 47 24.13 -27.72 12.70
N ILE A 48 24.52 -28.59 11.76
CA ILE A 48 24.58 -30.03 11.97
C ILE A 48 26.01 -30.40 12.35
N ASP A 49 26.18 -30.91 13.57
CA ASP A 49 27.48 -31.30 14.11
C ASP A 49 28.12 -32.39 13.23
N ARG A 50 29.44 -32.34 13.09
CA ARG A 50 30.21 -33.27 12.25
C ARG A 50 30.03 -34.73 12.68
N GLU A 51 29.77 -34.95 13.97
CA GLU A 51 29.48 -36.26 14.55
C GLU A 51 28.13 -36.82 14.08
N THR A 52 27.12 -35.95 13.85
CA THR A 52 25.80 -36.39 13.39
C THR A 52 25.83 -36.94 11.96
N VAL A 53 26.73 -36.43 11.11
CA VAL A 53 26.89 -36.92 9.73
C VAL A 53 27.61 -38.29 9.70
N LEU A 54 28.53 -38.53 10.63
CA LEU A 54 29.21 -39.83 10.78
C LEU A 54 28.26 -40.88 11.40
N ASP A 55 27.45 -40.50 12.38
CA ASP A 55 26.41 -41.36 12.96
C ASP A 55 25.35 -41.73 11.92
N LEU A 56 24.92 -40.78 11.07
CA LEU A 56 24.02 -41.07 9.95
C LEU A 56 24.65 -42.04 8.94
N GLN A 57 25.96 -42.01 8.73
CA GLN A 57 26.64 -42.99 7.86
C GLN A 57 26.73 -44.38 8.51
N GLN A 58 26.94 -44.44 9.82
CA GLN A 58 27.00 -45.71 10.55
C GLN A 58 25.62 -46.37 10.68
N GLU A 59 24.54 -45.58 10.64
CA GLU A 59 23.15 -46.07 10.57
C GLU A 59 22.69 -46.43 9.14
N ILE A 60 23.49 -46.08 8.11
CA ILE A 60 23.27 -46.46 6.70
C ILE A 60 24.05 -47.73 6.30
N ASP A 61 24.91 -48.27 7.17
CA ASP A 61 25.50 -49.60 6.93
C ASP A 61 24.40 -50.67 7.03
N PRO A 62 24.10 -51.41 5.95
CA PRO A 62 22.98 -52.35 5.94
C PRO A 62 23.29 -53.53 6.87
N PRO A 63 22.36 -53.92 7.77
CA PRO A 63 22.58 -55.09 8.61
C PRO A 63 22.78 -56.35 7.75
N GLU A 64 23.82 -57.11 8.08
CA GLU A 64 24.11 -58.39 7.45
C GLU A 64 22.92 -59.35 7.55
N SER A 65 22.52 -59.90 6.40
CA SER A 65 21.58 -61.01 6.20
C SER A 65 20.13 -60.79 6.64
N PHE A 66 19.34 -60.19 5.74
CA PHE A 66 17.90 -60.47 5.70
C PHE A 66 17.70 -61.95 5.29
N PRO A 67 16.85 -62.74 5.97
CA PRO A 67 16.31 -63.95 5.36
C PRO A 67 15.64 -63.52 4.05
N MET A 68 15.90 -64.22 2.94
CA MET A 68 15.26 -63.92 1.67
C MET A 68 13.75 -63.82 1.91
N LEU A 69 13.21 -62.60 1.89
CA LEU A 69 11.76 -62.39 1.92
C LEU A 69 11.20 -63.20 0.77
N ALA A 70 10.11 -63.93 1.01
CA ALA A 70 9.38 -64.59 -0.06
C ALA A 70 9.07 -63.53 -1.14
N VAL A 71 9.20 -63.88 -2.43
CA VAL A 71 9.02 -62.96 -3.57
C VAL A 71 7.71 -62.14 -3.47
N SER A 72 6.69 -62.69 -2.81
CA SER A 72 5.41 -62.03 -2.52
C SER A 72 5.50 -60.84 -1.53
N GLU A 73 6.41 -60.85 -0.56
CA GLU A 73 6.57 -59.75 0.40
C GLU A 73 7.37 -58.59 -0.19
N GLN A 74 8.38 -58.87 -1.03
CA GLN A 74 9.10 -57.83 -1.77
C GLN A 74 8.16 -57.07 -2.72
N GLN A 75 7.26 -57.78 -3.42
CA GLN A 75 6.25 -57.16 -4.28
C GLN A 75 5.29 -56.25 -3.52
N ARG A 76 4.92 -56.60 -2.27
CA ARG A 76 4.05 -55.75 -1.42
C ARG A 76 4.75 -54.47 -0.96
N ILE A 77 6.04 -54.54 -0.67
CA ILE A 77 6.84 -53.36 -0.30
C ILE A 77 7.01 -52.42 -1.49
N GLU A 78 7.28 -52.97 -2.68
CA GLU A 78 7.42 -52.17 -3.90
C GLU A 78 6.10 -51.48 -4.29
N THR A 79 4.97 -52.19 -4.22
CA THR A 79 3.65 -51.60 -4.48
C THR A 79 3.25 -50.54 -3.44
N GLY A 80 3.61 -50.73 -2.16
CA GLY A 80 3.42 -49.72 -1.12
C GLY A 80 4.19 -48.43 -1.40
N ARG A 81 5.46 -48.54 -1.81
CA ARG A 81 6.30 -47.38 -2.16
C ARG A 81 5.75 -46.60 -3.35
N VAL A 82 5.28 -47.29 -4.39
CA VAL A 82 4.68 -46.64 -5.56
C VAL A 82 3.43 -45.85 -5.15
N LEU A 83 2.60 -46.41 -4.27
CA LEU A 83 1.40 -45.72 -3.76
C LEU A 83 1.77 -44.47 -2.95
N ASP A 84 2.78 -44.56 -2.08
CA ASP A 84 3.25 -43.42 -1.28
C ASP A 84 3.78 -42.29 -2.18
N PHE A 85 4.51 -42.63 -3.25
CA PHE A 85 4.98 -41.64 -4.21
C PHE A 85 3.84 -40.96 -4.97
N ASP A 86 2.82 -41.72 -5.42
CA ASP A 86 1.64 -41.15 -6.09
C ASP A 86 0.84 -40.24 -5.13
N MET A 87 0.66 -40.64 -3.87
CA MET A 87 0.02 -39.80 -2.85
C MET A 87 0.79 -38.49 -2.64
N ARG A 88 2.13 -38.56 -2.55
CA ARG A 88 2.97 -37.37 -2.40
C ARG A 88 2.91 -36.48 -3.63
N GLU A 89 2.99 -37.04 -4.83
CA GLU A 89 2.89 -36.29 -6.07
C GLU A 89 1.56 -35.54 -6.16
N ARG A 90 0.44 -36.21 -5.87
CA ARG A 90 -0.88 -35.56 -5.83
C ARG A 90 -0.95 -34.45 -4.80
N SER A 91 -0.41 -34.67 -3.59
CA SER A 91 -0.39 -33.63 -2.55
C SER A 91 0.40 -32.39 -2.98
N LEU A 92 1.53 -32.57 -3.68
CA LEU A 92 2.34 -31.48 -4.20
C LEU A 92 1.64 -30.75 -5.34
N LEU A 93 0.98 -31.48 -6.25
CA LEU A 93 0.19 -30.89 -7.32
C LEU A 93 -0.97 -30.06 -6.77
N THR A 94 -1.68 -30.55 -5.76
CA THR A 94 -2.72 -29.80 -5.05
C THR A 94 -2.15 -28.56 -4.40
N ALA A 95 -1.07 -28.66 -3.63
CA ALA A 95 -0.45 -27.51 -2.98
C ALA A 95 0.03 -26.44 -3.97
N VAL A 96 0.58 -26.84 -5.12
CA VAL A 96 0.99 -25.91 -6.19
C VAL A 96 -0.23 -25.25 -6.83
N SER A 97 -1.32 -25.98 -7.04
CA SER A 97 -2.59 -25.43 -7.55
C SER A 97 -3.16 -24.40 -6.58
N ASP A 98 -3.19 -24.73 -5.28
CA ASP A 98 -3.71 -23.85 -4.24
C ASP A 98 -2.86 -22.57 -4.12
N LEU A 99 -1.53 -22.69 -4.15
CA LEU A 99 -0.64 -21.52 -4.17
C LEU A 99 -0.86 -20.61 -5.38
N LYS A 100 -1.14 -21.19 -6.55
CA LYS A 100 -1.47 -20.40 -7.74
C LYS A 100 -2.81 -19.69 -7.58
N ALA A 101 -3.81 -20.35 -7.01
CA ALA A 101 -5.11 -19.77 -6.74
C ALA A 101 -5.00 -18.61 -5.72
N PHE A 102 -4.25 -18.79 -4.63
CA PHE A 102 -4.00 -17.72 -3.66
C PHE A 102 -3.25 -16.54 -4.26
N ARG A 103 -2.25 -16.80 -5.10
CA ARG A 103 -1.52 -15.73 -5.78
C ARG A 103 -2.43 -14.92 -6.71
N ALA A 104 -3.27 -15.60 -7.50
CA ALA A 104 -4.24 -14.93 -8.37
C ALA A 104 -5.21 -14.07 -7.55
N ALA A 105 -5.74 -14.61 -6.45
CA ALA A 105 -6.63 -13.85 -5.56
C ALA A 105 -5.97 -12.61 -4.95
N LEU A 106 -4.70 -12.72 -4.50
CA LEU A 106 -3.95 -11.58 -3.98
C LEU A 106 -3.62 -10.53 -5.05
N ASP A 107 -3.30 -10.97 -6.27
CA ASP A 107 -3.03 -10.06 -7.38
C ASP A 107 -4.31 -9.28 -7.78
N ASP A 108 -5.48 -9.95 -7.78
CA ASP A 108 -6.78 -9.31 -8.02
C ASP A 108 -7.15 -8.31 -6.92
N GLU A 109 -6.96 -8.69 -5.65
CA GLU A 109 -7.22 -7.82 -4.50
C GLU A 109 -6.33 -6.57 -4.55
N LYS A 110 -5.04 -6.76 -4.83
CA LYS A 110 -4.08 -5.67 -4.99
C LYS A 110 -4.49 -4.72 -6.12
N ALA A 111 -4.91 -5.25 -7.26
CA ALA A 111 -5.37 -4.43 -8.38
C ALA A 111 -6.58 -3.57 -7.99
N ALA A 112 -7.55 -4.14 -7.28
CA ALA A 112 -8.72 -3.41 -6.78
C ALA A 112 -8.33 -2.30 -5.79
N TYR A 113 -7.38 -2.57 -4.88
CA TYR A 113 -6.85 -1.55 -3.97
C TYR A 113 -6.11 -0.43 -4.70
N GLU A 114 -5.29 -0.75 -5.71
CA GLU A 114 -4.56 0.25 -6.49
C GLU A 114 -5.52 1.17 -7.25
N GLU A 115 -6.57 0.62 -7.86
CA GLU A 115 -7.63 1.39 -8.51
C GLU A 115 -8.31 2.34 -7.51
N MET A 116 -8.72 1.84 -6.34
CA MET A 116 -9.33 2.66 -5.30
C MET A 116 -8.39 3.77 -4.82
N ARG A 117 -7.10 3.46 -4.65
CA ARG A 117 -6.10 4.45 -4.24
C ARG A 117 -5.97 5.57 -5.27
N ILE A 118 -5.88 5.22 -6.56
CA ILE A 118 -5.78 6.20 -7.65
C ILE A 118 -7.03 7.07 -7.70
N GLU A 119 -8.22 6.48 -7.58
CA GLU A 119 -9.48 7.23 -7.54
C GLU A 119 -9.47 8.22 -6.36
N PHE A 120 -9.11 7.76 -5.17
CA PHE A 120 -9.04 8.60 -3.98
C PHE A 120 -8.02 9.73 -4.09
N GLU A 121 -6.80 9.43 -4.55
CA GLU A 121 -5.76 10.43 -4.78
C GLU A 121 -6.22 11.47 -5.79
N SER A 122 -6.93 11.06 -6.86
CA SER A 122 -7.48 11.98 -7.84
C SER A 122 -8.57 12.88 -7.25
N GLN A 123 -9.45 12.35 -6.39
CA GLN A 123 -10.51 13.11 -5.72
C GLN A 123 -9.91 14.07 -4.68
N LEU A 124 -8.90 13.64 -3.94
CA LEU A 124 -8.18 14.47 -2.99
C LEU A 124 -7.39 15.59 -3.68
N ALA A 125 -6.74 15.28 -4.81
CA ALA A 125 -6.06 16.28 -5.64
C ALA A 125 -7.05 17.31 -6.20
N ARG A 126 -8.26 16.91 -6.60
CA ARG A 126 -9.32 17.85 -6.99
C ARG A 126 -9.74 18.74 -5.83
N LEU A 127 -9.98 18.18 -4.64
CA LEU A 127 -10.36 18.99 -3.46
C LEU A 127 -9.25 19.96 -3.04
N GLN A 128 -7.99 19.52 -3.05
CA GLN A 128 -6.85 20.41 -2.77
C GLN A 128 -6.65 21.45 -3.86
N GLY A 129 -6.82 21.04 -5.12
CA GLY A 129 -6.78 21.91 -6.29
C GLY A 129 -7.81 23.02 -6.22
N VAL A 130 -9.06 22.72 -5.83
CA VAL A 130 -10.12 23.72 -5.62
C VAL A 130 -9.72 24.74 -4.54
N ALA A 131 -9.10 24.32 -3.45
CA ALA A 131 -8.62 25.25 -2.41
C ALA A 131 -7.45 26.15 -2.87
N GLN A 132 -6.69 25.71 -3.88
CA GLN A 132 -5.53 26.42 -4.45
C GLN A 132 -5.81 27.02 -5.82
N ASP A 133 -7.01 26.85 -6.36
CA ASP A 133 -7.35 27.29 -7.70
C ASP A 133 -7.18 28.81 -7.75
N ALA A 134 -6.30 29.26 -8.64
CA ALA A 134 -5.89 30.66 -8.72
C ALA A 134 -7.10 31.57 -8.92
N ASP A 135 -8.12 31.08 -9.62
CA ASP A 135 -9.34 31.84 -9.90
C ASP A 135 -10.25 31.93 -8.66
N LEU A 136 -10.38 30.86 -7.87
CA LEU A 136 -11.12 30.91 -6.59
C LEU A 136 -10.38 31.74 -5.54
N VAL A 137 -9.05 31.67 -5.50
CA VAL A 137 -8.23 32.52 -4.62
C VAL A 137 -8.42 34.00 -4.98
N ARG A 138 -8.38 34.36 -6.26
CA ARG A 138 -8.63 35.73 -6.74
C ARG A 138 -10.06 36.17 -6.45
N LEU A 139 -11.05 35.32 -6.67
CA LEU A 139 -12.45 35.62 -6.37
C LEU A 139 -12.63 35.87 -4.87
N ARG A 140 -12.01 35.04 -4.02
CA ARG A 140 -12.01 35.21 -2.56
C ARG A 140 -11.33 36.53 -2.15
N GLU A 141 -10.17 36.85 -2.70
CA GLU A 141 -9.48 38.12 -2.44
C GLU A 141 -10.34 39.32 -2.85
N THR A 142 -10.98 39.22 -4.01
CA THR A 142 -11.94 40.22 -4.51
C THR A 142 -13.10 40.38 -3.52
N LEU A 143 -13.74 39.28 -3.11
CA LEU A 143 -14.82 39.31 -2.12
C LEU A 143 -14.41 39.89 -0.75
N GLN A 144 -13.14 39.74 -0.36
CA GLN A 144 -12.61 40.31 0.88
C GLN A 144 -12.34 41.82 0.77
N SER A 145 -12.04 42.28 -0.44
CA SER A 145 -11.71 43.68 -0.74
C SER A 145 -12.93 44.57 -0.92
N ILE A 146 -14.05 44.01 -1.38
CA ILE A 146 -15.31 44.75 -1.61
C ILE A 146 -16.13 44.90 -0.33
N ASP A 147 -17.18 45.73 -0.42
CA ASP A 147 -18.11 45.95 0.70
C ASP A 147 -18.91 44.69 1.04
N PRO A 148 -19.23 44.46 2.33
CA PRO A 148 -19.95 43.25 2.77
C PRO A 148 -21.27 43.01 2.04
N VAL A 149 -22.00 44.09 1.72
CA VAL A 149 -23.29 44.02 1.01
C VAL A 149 -23.09 43.49 -0.41
N GLN A 150 -22.08 43.99 -1.12
CA GLN A 150 -21.74 43.54 -2.48
C GLN A 150 -21.21 42.11 -2.48
N ALA A 151 -20.41 41.73 -1.47
CA ALA A 151 -19.94 40.36 -1.31
C ALA A 151 -21.10 39.38 -1.10
N LYS A 152 -22.11 39.75 -0.30
CA LYS A 152 -23.34 38.98 -0.14
C LYS A 152 -24.07 38.80 -1.46
N ASP A 153 -24.27 39.87 -2.22
CA ASP A 153 -24.94 39.81 -3.53
C ASP A 153 -24.20 38.89 -4.52
N GLN A 154 -22.86 38.95 -4.54
CA GLN A 154 -22.05 38.09 -5.39
C GLN A 154 -22.12 36.62 -4.96
N ILE A 155 -22.12 36.33 -3.66
CA ILE A 155 -22.30 34.96 -3.14
C ILE A 155 -23.69 34.43 -3.53
N MET A 156 -24.74 35.25 -3.37
CA MET A 156 -26.10 34.87 -3.76
C MET A 156 -26.23 34.62 -5.27
N ALA A 157 -25.55 35.40 -6.10
CA ALA A 157 -25.52 35.17 -7.55
C ALA A 157 -24.86 33.83 -7.90
N LEU A 158 -23.79 33.44 -7.20
CA LEU A 158 -23.14 32.14 -7.40
C LEU A 158 -24.04 30.98 -6.95
N LEU A 159 -24.70 31.11 -5.80
CA LEU A 159 -25.64 30.09 -5.30
C LEU A 159 -26.84 29.92 -6.24
N LYS A 160 -27.40 31.03 -6.72
CA LYS A 160 -28.49 30.98 -7.70
C LYS A 160 -28.07 30.29 -8.99
N ARG A 161 -26.86 30.58 -9.48
CA ARG A 161 -26.29 29.88 -10.65
C ARG A 161 -26.13 28.38 -10.38
N ALA A 162 -25.73 28.00 -9.17
CA ALA A 162 -25.62 26.60 -8.77
C ALA A 162 -27.00 25.91 -8.77
N ASP A 163 -28.02 26.57 -8.23
CA ASP A 163 -29.40 26.08 -8.25
C ASP A 163 -29.94 25.94 -9.70
N ASP A 164 -29.66 26.92 -10.56
CA ASP A 164 -30.11 26.93 -11.96
C ASP A 164 -29.40 25.86 -12.82
N SER A 165 -28.12 25.57 -12.53
CA SER A 165 -27.31 24.59 -13.29
C SER A 165 -27.35 23.17 -12.71
N GLY A 166 -27.78 23.02 -11.45
CA GLY A 166 -27.71 21.76 -10.72
C GLY A 166 -26.28 21.35 -10.32
N ASP A 167 -25.30 22.23 -10.50
CA ASP A 167 -23.89 21.94 -10.25
C ASP A 167 -23.55 22.12 -8.76
N ARG A 168 -23.29 20.99 -8.10
CA ARG A 168 -22.92 20.96 -6.68
C ARG A 168 -21.49 21.43 -6.43
N GLU A 169 -20.63 21.46 -7.44
CA GLU A 169 -19.25 21.92 -7.31
C GLU A 169 -19.22 23.42 -6.97
N ILE A 170 -20.07 24.23 -7.62
CA ILE A 170 -20.19 25.66 -7.34
C ILE A 170 -20.56 25.93 -5.87
N VAL A 171 -21.46 25.11 -5.31
CA VAL A 171 -21.84 25.22 -3.89
C VAL A 171 -20.66 24.88 -2.98
N ASN A 172 -19.91 23.83 -3.31
CA ASN A 172 -18.70 23.45 -2.56
C ASN A 172 -17.63 24.55 -2.61
N ASP A 173 -17.44 25.19 -3.76
CA ASP A 173 -16.48 26.29 -3.94
C ASP A 173 -16.85 27.49 -3.06
N VAL A 174 -18.12 27.85 -3.02
CA VAL A 174 -18.64 28.92 -2.14
C VAL A 174 -18.41 28.56 -0.68
N VAL A 175 -18.64 27.30 -0.28
CA VAL A 175 -18.34 26.80 1.07
C VAL A 175 -16.87 26.93 1.42
N VAL A 176 -15.96 26.52 0.52
CA VAL A 176 -14.50 26.61 0.71
C VAL A 176 -14.06 28.08 0.79
N MET A 177 -14.59 28.96 -0.07
CA MET A 177 -14.31 30.39 -0.05
C MET A 177 -14.71 31.04 1.28
N ILE A 178 -15.92 30.75 1.77
CA ILE A 178 -16.41 31.27 3.05
C ILE A 178 -15.58 30.69 4.21
N ARG A 179 -15.30 29.37 4.21
CA ARG A 179 -14.51 28.69 5.25
C ARG A 179 -13.07 29.17 5.33
N THR A 180 -12.48 29.63 4.23
CA THR A 180 -11.09 30.12 4.20
C THR A 180 -10.97 31.64 4.39
N MET A 181 -12.08 32.38 4.43
CA MET A 181 -12.08 33.83 4.65
C MET A 181 -11.70 34.18 6.11
N PRO A 182 -10.95 35.27 6.37
CA PRO A 182 -10.68 35.75 7.74
C PRO A 182 -11.97 35.94 8.55
N MET A 183 -11.93 35.59 9.84
CA MET A 183 -13.12 35.51 10.68
C MET A 183 -13.90 36.83 10.76
N ASP A 184 -13.21 37.97 10.82
CA ASP A 184 -13.85 39.29 10.88
C ASP A 184 -14.61 39.65 9.61
N LYS A 185 -14.00 39.38 8.45
CA LYS A 185 -14.61 39.64 7.14
C LYS A 185 -15.79 38.71 6.91
N ARG A 186 -15.61 37.42 7.23
CA ARG A 186 -16.67 36.43 7.17
C ARG A 186 -17.87 36.86 7.99
N ARG A 187 -17.67 37.22 9.26
CA ARG A 187 -18.75 37.67 10.15
C ARG A 187 -19.54 38.85 9.57
N LYS A 188 -18.84 39.86 9.01
CA LYS A 188 -19.47 41.03 8.39
C LYS A 188 -20.29 40.65 7.14
N VAL A 189 -19.76 39.79 6.28
CA VAL A 189 -20.49 39.33 5.08
C VAL A 189 -21.73 38.51 5.48
N LEU A 190 -21.59 37.58 6.43
CA LEU A 190 -22.71 36.74 6.87
C LEU A 190 -23.81 37.54 7.61
N SER A 191 -23.49 38.68 8.24
CA SER A 191 -24.51 39.53 8.88
C SER A 191 -25.39 40.29 7.89
N GLU A 192 -24.99 40.43 6.63
CA GLU A 192 -25.79 41.11 5.59
C GLU A 192 -26.90 40.23 5.01
N PHE A 193 -26.93 38.92 5.33
CA PHE A 193 -27.98 37.99 4.91
C PHE A 193 -29.24 38.21 5.78
N GLN A 194 -30.02 39.25 5.46
CA GLN A 194 -31.13 39.69 6.29
C GLN A 194 -32.48 39.11 5.88
N THR A 195 -32.68 38.83 4.59
CA THR A 195 -33.97 38.34 4.07
C THR A 195 -34.20 36.86 4.39
N GLU A 196 -35.46 36.42 4.38
CA GLU A 196 -35.82 35.04 4.74
C GLU A 196 -35.29 33.99 3.74
N GLU A 197 -35.14 34.35 2.47
CA GLU A 197 -34.53 33.47 1.46
C GLU A 197 -33.02 33.38 1.64
N GLU A 198 -32.36 34.51 1.87
CA GLU A 198 -30.92 34.57 2.18
C GLU A 198 -30.57 33.79 3.44
N ARG A 199 -31.38 33.89 4.50
CA ARG A 199 -31.17 33.13 5.74
C ARG A 199 -31.24 31.63 5.53
N ARG A 200 -32.15 31.16 4.67
CA ARG A 200 -32.24 29.73 4.32
C ARG A 200 -30.99 29.26 3.59
N GLN A 201 -30.50 30.03 2.63
CA GLN A 201 -29.27 29.72 1.90
C GLN A 201 -28.03 29.77 2.81
N LEU A 202 -27.96 30.75 3.71
CA LEU A 202 -26.92 30.83 4.73
C LEU A 202 -26.95 29.61 5.68
N ALA A 203 -28.12 29.20 6.14
CA ALA A 203 -28.28 28.02 6.98
C ALA A 203 -27.82 26.74 6.28
N MET A 204 -28.10 26.61 4.98
CA MET A 204 -27.59 25.52 4.14
C MET A 204 -26.06 25.54 4.10
N LEU A 205 -25.45 26.69 3.78
CA LEU A 205 -23.99 26.84 3.71
C LEU A 205 -23.31 26.54 5.05
N LEU A 206 -23.81 27.08 6.16
CA LEU A 206 -23.30 26.81 7.49
C LEU A 206 -23.48 25.34 7.88
N GLY A 207 -24.60 24.73 7.46
CA GLY A 207 -24.83 23.29 7.59
C GLY A 207 -23.75 22.47 6.89
N GLN A 208 -23.42 22.81 5.65
CA GLN A 208 -22.37 22.14 4.87
C GLN A 208 -20.97 22.32 5.50
N ILE A 209 -20.64 23.53 5.97
CA ILE A 209 -19.39 23.79 6.71
C ILE A 209 -19.33 22.93 7.97
N ARG A 210 -20.42 22.85 8.74
CA ARG A 210 -20.49 22.07 9.98
C ARG A 210 -20.37 20.57 9.74
N LEU A 211 -20.95 20.08 8.64
CA LEU A 211 -20.87 18.67 8.23
C LEU A 211 -19.50 18.30 7.63
N GLY A 212 -18.61 19.28 7.45
CA GLY A 212 -17.28 19.07 6.87
C GLY A 212 -17.33 18.72 5.37
N ASN A 213 -18.37 19.13 4.66
CA ASN A 213 -18.42 19.00 3.21
C ASN A 213 -17.41 19.99 2.57
N PRO A 214 -16.71 19.59 1.49
CA PRO A 214 -16.81 18.31 0.76
C PRO A 214 -15.90 17.17 1.29
N GLU A 215 -15.09 17.39 2.32
CA GLU A 215 -14.04 16.45 2.77
C GLU A 215 -14.58 15.19 3.48
N ILE A 216 -15.53 15.33 4.42
CA ILE A 216 -16.00 14.21 5.25
C ILE A 216 -16.72 13.12 4.46
N PRO A 217 -17.63 13.42 3.51
CA PRO A 217 -18.27 12.38 2.69
C PRO A 217 -17.26 11.54 1.91
N LEU A 218 -16.20 12.16 1.38
CA LEU A 218 -15.13 11.48 0.67
C LEU A 218 -14.36 10.51 1.59
N ILE A 219 -13.99 10.97 2.78
CA ILE A 219 -13.28 10.12 3.76
C ILE A 219 -14.17 8.94 4.18
N ARG A 220 -15.49 9.16 4.32
CA ARG A 220 -16.43 8.11 4.70
C ARG A 220 -16.62 7.07 3.58
N SER A 221 -16.75 7.49 2.32
CA SER A 221 -16.91 6.56 1.20
C SER A 221 -15.67 5.68 1.04
N VAL A 222 -14.48 6.25 1.19
CA VAL A 222 -13.21 5.50 1.14
C VAL A 222 -13.12 4.51 2.29
N ARG A 223 -13.46 4.94 3.51
CA ARG A 223 -13.48 4.03 4.68
C ARG A 223 -14.43 2.86 4.48
N GLU A 224 -15.62 3.11 3.94
CA GLU A 224 -16.60 2.07 3.70
C GLU A 224 -16.15 1.09 2.61
N ARG A 225 -15.50 1.58 1.56
CA ARG A 225 -14.91 0.72 0.53
C ARG A 225 -13.74 -0.09 1.09
N LEU A 226 -12.87 0.49 1.90
CA LEU A 226 -11.75 -0.23 2.53
C LEU A 226 -12.23 -1.35 3.46
N ARG A 227 -13.34 -1.15 4.19
CA ARG A 227 -13.96 -2.21 5.02
C ARG A 227 -14.39 -3.44 4.23
N GLN A 228 -14.68 -3.32 2.93
CA GLN A 228 -15.02 -4.48 2.10
C GLN A 228 -13.83 -5.41 1.87
N PHE A 229 -12.62 -4.92 2.13
CA PHE A 229 -11.38 -5.68 2.00
C PHE A 229 -10.75 -6.02 3.36
N ASP A 230 -11.33 -5.55 4.47
CA ASP A 230 -10.94 -6.07 5.78
C ASP A 230 -11.45 -7.52 5.89
N PRO A 231 -10.59 -8.50 6.23
CA PRO A 231 -11.05 -9.85 6.50
C PRO A 231 -12.08 -9.81 7.64
N PRO A 232 -13.13 -10.66 7.59
CA PRO A 232 -14.14 -10.69 8.64
C PRO A 232 -13.47 -10.87 9.99
N ASP A 233 -13.76 -9.96 10.92
CA ASP A 233 -13.23 -10.03 12.27
C ASP A 233 -13.63 -11.39 12.86
N PRO A 234 -12.68 -12.23 13.33
CA PRO A 234 -12.99 -13.52 13.93
C PRO A 234 -13.97 -13.41 15.13
N GLN A 235 -14.22 -12.21 15.66
CA GLN A 235 -15.16 -11.98 16.76
C GLN A 235 -16.63 -11.80 16.34
N ASP A 236 -16.98 -11.67 15.06
CA ASP A 236 -18.38 -11.49 14.60
C ASP A 236 -19.11 -12.82 14.31
N THR A 237 -18.53 -13.97 14.68
CA THR A 237 -19.11 -15.31 14.42
C THR A 237 -19.59 -16.08 15.65
N THR A 238 -19.69 -15.44 16.83
CA THR A 238 -20.24 -16.06 18.05
C THR A 238 -21.66 -15.62 18.38
#